data_AF-A0A8D5U5U8-F1
#
_entry.id   AF-A0A8D5U5U8-F1
#
_cell.length_a   1.000
_cell.length_b   1.000
_cell.length_c   1.000
_cell.angle_alpha   90.00
_cell.angle_beta   90.00
_cell.angle_gamma   90.00
#
_symmetry.space_group_name_H-M   'P 1'
#
loop_
_entity.id
_entity.type
_entity.pdbx_description
1 polymer ?
#
loop_
_entity_poly.entity_id
_entity_poly.type
_entity_poly.pdbx_seq_one_letter_code
_entity_poly.pdbx_strand_id
1 'polypeptide(L)'
;MITGSIRDRTAEFLLKFADRGEAVLKAALEFSEENENRELGDFSYKGVSEKLVEMGYNFDPKMLLRSLEKDYGITETTYKSSNQHWWKFLDKEQVANALSESGDQDPRVKLIYLKFYSLDPKELQRKLEFYSRKSSLTELDKKNFRRMVFEEIEQLTQLYEDALQYEETQGVAKQINKLLTLAYKVGKRIYGKGFDQGLPEEERTERKDNHVNSLRLPDSESDI
;
A
#
# COMPACT_ATOMS: atom_id res chain seq x y z
N MET A 1 14.26 -31.28 22.71
CA MET A 1 15.20 -30.66 21.74
C MET A 1 14.36 -29.68 20.96
N ILE A 2 14.73 -28.40 20.92
CA ILE A 2 14.00 -27.41 20.13
C ILE A 2 14.31 -27.71 18.66
N THR A 3 13.30 -28.12 17.89
CA THR A 3 13.41 -28.56 16.49
C THR A 3 12.57 -27.66 15.60
N GLY A 4 13.03 -27.38 14.39
CA GLY A 4 12.34 -26.49 13.43
C GLY A 4 13.01 -25.13 13.27
N SER A 5 12.64 -24.40 12.22
CA SER A 5 13.16 -23.05 11.95
C SER A 5 12.69 -22.05 13.02
N ILE A 6 13.23 -20.84 13.05
CA ILE A 6 12.75 -19.80 13.96
C ILE A 6 11.31 -19.42 13.58
N ARG A 7 11.02 -19.33 12.28
CA ARG A 7 9.66 -19.10 11.76
C ARG A 7 8.66 -20.13 12.28
N ASP A 8 8.97 -21.43 12.19
CA ASP A 8 8.06 -22.51 12.63
C ASP A 8 7.74 -22.40 14.13
N ARG A 9 8.77 -22.12 14.93
CA ARG A 9 8.65 -21.98 16.39
C ARG A 9 7.88 -20.73 16.78
N THR A 10 8.07 -19.64 16.05
CA THR A 10 7.27 -18.43 16.20
C THR A 10 5.81 -18.67 15.85
N ALA A 11 5.52 -19.40 14.76
CA ALA A 11 4.15 -19.79 14.42
C ALA A 11 3.51 -20.68 15.50
N GLU A 12 4.26 -21.65 16.06
CA GLU A 12 3.78 -22.49 17.16
C GLU A 12 3.49 -21.68 18.44
N PHE A 13 4.35 -20.71 18.76
CA PHE A 13 4.12 -19.78 19.87
C PHE A 13 2.84 -18.96 19.66
N LEU A 14 2.65 -18.42 18.46
CA LEU A 14 1.48 -17.62 18.09
C LEU A 14 0.19 -18.46 18.14
N LEU A 15 0.23 -19.71 17.69
CA LEU A 15 -0.91 -20.63 17.79
C LEU A 15 -1.30 -20.92 19.24
N LYS A 16 -0.32 -21.08 20.15
CA LYS A 16 -0.59 -21.40 21.55
C LYS A 16 -1.11 -20.21 22.35
N PHE A 17 -0.54 -19.02 22.11
CA PHE A 17 -0.81 -17.84 22.93
C PHE A 17 -1.72 -16.81 22.26
N ALA A 18 -2.11 -17.05 21.00
CA ALA A 18 -3.04 -16.24 20.20
C ALA A 18 -2.72 -14.73 20.31
N ASP A 19 -3.75 -13.91 20.50
CA ASP A 19 -3.67 -12.45 20.56
C ASP A 19 -2.62 -11.94 21.54
N ARG A 20 -2.46 -12.59 22.70
CA ARG A 20 -1.46 -12.19 23.71
C ARG A 20 -0.04 -12.47 23.23
N GLY A 21 0.16 -13.57 22.50
CA GLY A 21 1.44 -13.90 21.87
C GLY A 21 1.77 -12.92 20.76
N GLU A 22 0.78 -12.60 19.91
CA GLU A 22 0.92 -11.62 18.84
C GLU A 22 1.26 -10.23 19.39
N ALA A 23 0.53 -9.76 20.40
CA ALA A 23 0.78 -8.48 21.05
C ALA A 23 2.20 -8.37 21.62
N VAL A 24 2.69 -9.41 22.31
CA VAL A 24 4.06 -9.42 22.87
C VAL A 24 5.11 -9.38 21.77
N LEU A 25 4.93 -10.13 20.68
CA LEU A 25 5.90 -10.13 19.58
C LEU A 25 5.88 -8.81 18.78
N LYS A 26 4.70 -8.22 18.56
CA LYS A 26 4.59 -6.86 17.96
C LYS A 26 5.30 -5.83 18.83
N ALA A 27 4.99 -5.79 20.13
CA ALA A 27 5.61 -4.86 21.07
C ALA A 27 7.14 -5.01 21.13
N ALA A 28 7.65 -6.25 21.13
CA ALA A 28 9.09 -6.52 21.14
C ALA A 28 9.78 -6.10 19.83
N LEU A 29 9.14 -6.34 18.67
CA LEU A 29 9.65 -5.91 17.37
C LEU A 29 9.65 -4.39 17.24
N GLU A 30 8.56 -3.70 17.58
CA GLU A 30 8.49 -2.23 17.57
C GLU A 30 9.54 -1.59 18.47
N PHE A 31 9.64 -2.05 19.72
CA PHE A 31 10.67 -1.57 20.64
C PHE A 31 12.07 -1.76 20.06
N SER A 32 12.33 -2.89 19.40
CA SER A 32 13.65 -3.16 18.82
C SER A 32 14.03 -2.28 17.63
N GLU A 33 13.06 -1.69 16.93
CA GLU A 33 13.34 -0.69 15.88
C GLU A 33 13.70 0.67 16.49
N GLU A 34 13.00 1.05 17.56
CA GLU A 34 13.17 2.33 18.27
C GLU A 34 14.34 2.34 19.26
N ASN A 35 14.81 1.16 19.67
CA ASN A 35 15.83 1.04 20.71
C ASN A 35 17.19 1.58 20.24
N GLU A 36 17.61 2.67 20.89
CA GLU A 36 18.95 3.27 20.70
C GLU A 36 20.06 2.46 21.41
N ASN A 37 19.71 1.70 22.46
CA ASN A 37 20.66 0.91 23.26
C ASN A 37 20.80 -0.53 22.74
N ARG A 38 21.18 -0.68 21.47
CA ARG A 38 21.31 -1.99 20.81
C ARG A 38 22.37 -2.91 21.44
N GLU A 39 23.33 -2.33 22.17
CA GLU A 39 24.38 -3.09 22.87
C GLU A 39 23.82 -3.99 23.99
N LEU A 40 22.71 -3.58 24.62
CA LEU A 40 22.10 -4.35 25.70
C LEU A 40 21.19 -5.48 25.19
N GLY A 41 20.69 -5.36 23.95
CA GLY A 41 19.78 -6.32 23.31
C GLY A 41 18.82 -5.62 22.35
N ASP A 42 17.93 -6.40 21.75
CA ASP A 42 16.88 -5.88 20.87
C ASP A 42 15.76 -5.25 21.69
N PHE A 43 15.35 -5.87 22.80
CA PHE A 43 14.26 -5.35 23.63
C PHE A 43 14.42 -5.70 25.10
N SER A 44 13.70 -4.95 25.95
CA SER A 44 13.70 -5.12 27.40
C SER A 44 12.29 -5.38 27.94
N TYR A 45 12.21 -5.93 29.16
CA TYR A 45 10.91 -6.20 29.81
C TYR A 45 10.10 -4.90 29.97
N LYS A 46 10.77 -3.84 30.41
CA LYS A 46 10.16 -2.52 30.61
C LYS A 46 9.67 -1.96 29.27
N GLY A 47 10.50 -2.01 28.24
CA GLY A 47 10.15 -1.54 26.90
C GLY A 47 8.95 -2.27 26.29
N VAL A 48 8.92 -3.61 26.38
CA VAL A 48 7.77 -4.40 25.93
C VAL A 48 6.51 -4.07 26.72
N SER A 49 6.63 -3.89 28.04
CA SER A 49 5.48 -3.53 28.89
C SER A 49 4.91 -2.15 28.55
N GLU A 50 5.78 -1.16 28.29
CA GLU A 50 5.37 0.19 27.86
C GLU A 50 4.66 0.14 26.50
N LYS A 51 5.22 -0.58 25.53
CA LYS A 51 4.59 -0.79 24.20
C LYS A 51 3.24 -1.49 24.29
N LEU A 52 3.10 -2.51 25.14
CA LEU A 52 1.81 -3.17 25.34
C LEU A 52 0.73 -2.21 25.87
N VAL A 53 1.09 -1.31 26.79
CA VAL A 53 0.18 -0.28 27.29
C VAL A 53 -0.19 0.73 26.19
N GLU A 54 0.79 1.17 25.38
CA GLU A 54 0.54 2.03 24.21
C GLU A 54 -0.44 1.39 23.21
N MET A 55 -0.35 0.08 23.02
CA MET A 55 -1.25 -0.73 22.19
C MET A 55 -2.61 -1.04 22.84
N GLY A 56 -2.86 -0.59 24.07
CA GLY A 56 -4.12 -0.80 24.79
C GLY A 56 -4.23 -2.13 25.55
N TYR A 57 -3.15 -2.90 25.69
CA TYR A 57 -3.13 -4.13 26.47
C TYR A 57 -2.77 -3.88 27.94
N ASN A 58 -3.44 -4.59 28.85
CA ASN A 58 -3.21 -4.48 30.29
C ASN A 58 -2.95 -5.85 30.92
N PHE A 59 -1.89 -6.52 30.46
CA PHE A 59 -1.43 -7.80 31.03
C PHE A 59 0.08 -7.83 31.22
N ASP A 60 0.56 -8.63 32.18
CA ASP A 60 1.98 -8.85 32.41
C ASP A 60 2.58 -9.80 31.34
N PRO A 61 3.60 -9.36 30.56
CA PRO A 61 4.22 -10.19 29.52
C PRO A 61 5.23 -11.22 30.05
N LYS A 62 5.55 -11.23 31.35
CA LYS A 62 6.64 -12.03 31.94
C LYS A 62 6.61 -13.52 31.55
N MET A 63 5.45 -14.16 31.58
CA MET A 63 5.33 -15.58 31.23
C MET A 63 5.50 -15.84 29.72
N LEU A 64 5.07 -14.91 28.88
CA LEU A 64 5.21 -15.01 27.43
C LEU A 64 6.67 -14.79 27.03
N LEU A 65 7.33 -13.78 27.59
CA LEU A 65 8.77 -13.53 27.39
C LEU A 65 9.63 -14.70 27.86
N ARG A 66 9.31 -15.29 29.02
CA ARG A 66 9.97 -16.52 29.48
C ARG A 66 9.78 -17.67 28.48
N SER A 67 8.56 -17.83 27.96
CA SER A 67 8.24 -18.92 27.02
C SER A 67 8.99 -18.75 25.69
N LEU A 68 9.06 -17.52 25.15
CA LEU A 68 9.83 -17.19 23.94
C LEU A 68 11.27 -17.71 24.02
N GLU A 69 11.93 -17.55 25.16
CA GLU A 69 13.29 -18.04 25.38
C GLU A 69 13.33 -19.54 25.70
N LYS A 70 12.62 -19.99 26.73
CA LYS A 70 12.82 -21.32 27.32
C LYS A 70 12.12 -22.45 26.58
N ASP A 71 10.93 -22.18 26.07
CA ASP A 71 10.09 -23.21 25.48
C ASP A 71 10.24 -23.22 23.95
N TYR A 72 10.37 -22.04 23.34
CA TYR A 72 10.40 -21.87 21.89
C TYR A 72 11.79 -21.51 21.33
N GLY A 73 12.71 -21.00 22.16
CA GLY A 73 14.04 -20.58 21.73
C GLY A 73 14.01 -19.56 20.59
N ILE A 74 13.05 -18.65 20.59
CA ILE A 74 12.90 -17.56 19.60
C ILE A 74 13.85 -16.41 19.94
N THR A 75 14.10 -16.21 21.23
CA THR A 75 14.95 -15.16 21.78
C THR A 75 15.96 -15.73 22.76
N GLU A 76 17.00 -14.96 23.05
CA GLU A 76 17.94 -15.27 24.12
C GLU A 76 18.25 -14.05 25.00
N THR A 77 18.45 -14.29 26.29
CA THR A 77 18.84 -13.24 27.24
C THR A 77 20.24 -12.71 26.89
N THR A 78 20.36 -11.41 26.67
CA THR A 78 21.64 -10.72 26.41
C THR A 78 22.20 -10.05 27.64
N TYR A 79 21.33 -9.48 28.48
CA TYR A 79 21.74 -8.82 29.72
C TYR A 79 20.66 -9.00 30.80
N LYS A 80 21.11 -9.28 32.03
CA LYS A 80 20.22 -9.43 33.18
C LYS A 80 20.88 -8.88 34.44
N SER A 81 20.19 -7.96 35.10
CA SER A 81 20.53 -7.42 36.42
C SER A 81 19.33 -7.57 37.36
N SER A 82 19.44 -7.02 38.58
CA SER A 82 18.34 -6.99 39.55
C SER A 82 17.10 -6.25 39.02
N ASN A 83 17.30 -5.23 38.18
CA ASN A 83 16.23 -4.31 37.76
C ASN A 83 16.02 -4.28 36.24
N GLN A 84 16.86 -4.96 35.46
CA GLN A 84 16.79 -4.96 34.00
C GLN A 84 16.93 -6.38 33.46
N HIS A 85 16.17 -6.68 32.41
CA HIS A 85 16.29 -7.91 31.66
C HIS A 85 16.08 -7.56 30.18
N TRP A 86 17.08 -7.91 29.38
CA TRP A 86 17.14 -7.66 27.95
C TRP A 86 17.29 -8.98 27.18
N TRP A 87 16.70 -9.00 26.00
CA TRP A 87 16.75 -10.11 25.06
C TRP A 87 17.15 -9.63 23.68
N LYS A 88 17.67 -10.55 22.87
CA LYS A 88 17.73 -10.42 21.41
C LYS A 88 16.97 -11.54 20.74
N PHE A 89 16.45 -11.27 19.55
CA PHE A 89 15.91 -12.28 18.65
C PHE A 89 17.08 -13.11 18.09
N LEU A 90 16.88 -14.42 17.98
CA LEU A 90 17.86 -15.26 17.29
C LEU A 90 17.85 -15.01 15.78
N ASP A 91 16.69 -14.70 15.22
CA ASP A 91 16.48 -14.26 13.83
C ASP A 91 15.24 -13.39 13.77
N LYS A 92 15.45 -12.08 13.80
CA LYS A 92 14.39 -11.08 13.83
C LYS A 92 13.53 -11.10 12.56
N GLU A 93 14.13 -11.37 11.39
CA GLU A 93 13.40 -11.40 10.12
C GLU A 93 12.43 -12.57 10.08
N GLN A 94 12.85 -13.77 10.52
CA GLN A 94 11.96 -14.92 10.59
C GLN A 94 10.79 -14.72 11.56
N VAL A 95 11.03 -14.04 12.69
CA VAL A 95 9.98 -13.71 13.66
C VAL A 95 8.95 -12.75 13.05
N ALA A 96 9.41 -11.68 12.41
CA ALA A 96 8.53 -10.72 11.74
C ALA A 96 7.71 -11.38 10.62
N ASN A 97 8.33 -12.27 9.84
CA ASN A 97 7.64 -13.02 8.79
C ASN A 97 6.53 -13.91 9.38
N ALA A 98 6.83 -14.71 10.41
CA ALA A 98 5.82 -15.55 11.06
C ALA A 98 4.66 -14.73 11.67
N LEU A 99 4.96 -13.58 12.26
CA LEU A 99 3.97 -12.69 12.85
C LEU A 99 3.04 -12.05 11.82
N SER A 100 3.56 -11.69 10.64
CA SER A 100 2.72 -11.18 9.54
C SER A 100 1.80 -12.26 8.95
N GLU A 101 2.17 -13.53 9.08
CA GLU A 101 1.38 -14.68 8.62
C GLU A 101 0.33 -15.17 9.65
N SER A 102 0.53 -14.92 10.96
CA SER A 102 -0.29 -15.50 12.03
C SER A 102 -1.70 -14.92 12.18
N GLY A 103 -1.97 -13.77 11.59
CA GLY A 103 -3.30 -13.37 11.19
C GLY A 103 -4.30 -13.06 12.31
N ASP A 104 -4.36 -11.77 12.67
CA ASP A 104 -5.61 -11.04 12.90
C ASP A 104 -5.69 -9.77 12.04
N GLN A 105 -5.23 -9.86 10.79
CA GLN A 105 -5.50 -8.81 9.81
C GLN A 105 -6.93 -8.98 9.27
N ASP A 106 -7.71 -7.89 9.32
CA ASP A 106 -9.03 -7.79 8.68
C ASP A 106 -8.98 -8.48 7.30
N PRO A 107 -9.91 -9.39 6.98
CA PRO A 107 -9.97 -10.04 5.66
C PRO A 107 -9.86 -9.06 4.48
N ARG A 108 -10.35 -7.83 4.65
CA ARG A 108 -10.23 -6.73 3.69
C ARG A 108 -8.79 -6.27 3.54
N VAL A 109 -8.07 -6.07 4.63
CA VAL A 109 -6.64 -5.74 4.63
C VAL A 109 -5.85 -6.84 3.93
N LYS A 110 -6.09 -8.11 4.26
CA LYS A 110 -5.44 -9.26 3.58
C LYS A 110 -5.73 -9.27 2.07
N LEU A 111 -6.98 -9.03 1.68
CA LEU A 111 -7.37 -8.95 0.28
C LEU A 111 -6.67 -7.79 -0.44
N ILE A 112 -6.50 -6.63 0.20
CA ILE A 112 -5.80 -5.48 -0.37
C ILE A 112 -4.35 -5.85 -0.70
N TYR A 113 -3.64 -6.50 0.24
CA TYR A 113 -2.28 -6.97 -0.02
C TYR A 113 -2.22 -8.00 -1.15
N LEU A 114 -3.14 -8.98 -1.17
CA LEU A 114 -3.20 -9.96 -2.24
C LEU A 114 -3.45 -9.33 -3.60
N LYS A 115 -4.43 -8.43 -3.72
CA LYS A 115 -4.70 -7.68 -4.95
C LYS A 115 -3.46 -6.88 -5.38
N PHE A 116 -2.80 -6.20 -4.45
CA PHE A 116 -1.62 -5.40 -4.73
C PHE A 116 -0.48 -6.27 -5.28
N TYR A 117 -0.16 -7.39 -4.64
CA TYR A 117 0.89 -8.30 -5.10
C TYR A 117 0.55 -8.97 -6.44
N SER A 118 -0.73 -9.30 -6.65
CA SER A 118 -1.21 -9.91 -7.90
C SER A 118 -1.07 -8.97 -9.11
N LEU A 119 -1.08 -7.66 -8.88
CA LEU A 119 -0.85 -6.65 -9.92
C LEU A 119 0.63 -6.46 -10.29
N ASP A 120 1.56 -7.17 -9.62
CA ASP A 120 3.00 -7.08 -9.82
C ASP A 120 3.53 -5.62 -9.89
N PRO A 121 3.50 -4.88 -8.77
CA PRO A 121 3.80 -3.45 -8.73
C PRO A 121 5.24 -3.15 -9.13
N LYS A 122 6.16 -4.10 -8.94
CA LYS A 122 7.56 -3.98 -9.36
C LYS A 122 7.68 -3.99 -10.87
N GLU A 123 6.98 -4.90 -11.54
CA GLU A 123 6.99 -4.97 -13.00
C GLU A 123 6.27 -3.78 -13.64
N LEU A 124 5.15 -3.34 -13.06
CA LEU A 124 4.48 -2.11 -13.49
C LEU A 124 5.40 -0.90 -13.36
N GLN A 125 6.09 -0.75 -12.22
CA GLN A 125 7.06 0.33 -12.03
C GLN A 125 8.16 0.29 -13.09
N ARG A 126 8.76 -0.89 -13.33
CA ARG A 126 9.83 -1.05 -14.34
C ARG A 126 9.36 -0.64 -15.73
N LYS A 127 8.17 -1.09 -16.17
CA LYS A 127 7.61 -0.73 -17.47
C LYS A 127 7.34 0.77 -17.58
N LEU A 128 6.75 1.38 -16.55
CA LEU A 128 6.47 2.82 -16.52
C LEU A 128 7.76 3.65 -16.54
N GLU A 129 8.77 3.28 -15.76
CA GLU A 129 10.08 3.93 -15.78
C GLU A 129 10.76 3.77 -17.13
N PHE A 130 10.68 2.59 -17.75
CA PHE A 130 11.20 2.35 -19.09
C PHE A 130 10.56 3.31 -20.11
N TYR A 131 9.23 3.42 -20.11
CA TYR A 131 8.53 4.38 -20.99
C TYR A 131 8.90 5.83 -20.69
N SER A 132 9.09 6.18 -19.41
CA SER A 132 9.49 7.53 -19.01
C SER A 132 10.89 7.90 -19.50
N ARG A 133 11.83 6.96 -19.56
CA ARG A 133 13.24 7.21 -19.92
C ARG A 133 13.51 7.13 -21.42
N LYS A 134 12.74 6.33 -22.16
CA LYS A 134 12.94 6.13 -23.61
C LYS A 134 12.84 7.46 -24.35
N SER A 135 13.70 7.77 -25.32
CA SER A 135 13.70 9.07 -26.03
C SER A 135 12.46 9.28 -26.91
N SER A 136 11.96 8.23 -27.54
CA SER A 136 10.71 8.20 -28.30
C SER A 136 9.92 6.92 -28.03
N LEU A 137 8.59 7.03 -28.02
CA LEU A 137 7.68 5.91 -27.81
C LEU A 137 7.07 5.51 -29.15
N THR A 138 7.23 4.23 -29.52
CA THR A 138 6.69 3.65 -30.75
C THR A 138 5.17 3.47 -30.66
N GLU A 139 4.49 3.25 -31.78
CA GLU A 139 3.04 2.94 -31.77
C GLU A 139 2.72 1.67 -30.98
N LEU A 140 3.62 0.68 -30.98
CA LEU A 140 3.50 -0.51 -30.15
C LEU A 140 3.60 -0.16 -28.65
N ASP A 141 4.56 0.70 -28.26
CA ASP A 141 4.67 1.18 -26.88
C ASP A 141 3.40 1.91 -26.44
N LYS A 142 2.86 2.78 -27.30
CA LYS A 142 1.61 3.51 -27.02
C LYS A 142 0.42 2.57 -26.88
N LYS A 143 0.31 1.55 -27.73
CA LYS A 143 -0.73 0.51 -27.65
C LYS A 143 -0.62 -0.28 -26.35
N ASN A 144 0.59 -0.71 -25.99
CA ASN A 144 0.84 -1.45 -24.75
C ASN A 144 0.56 -0.59 -23.51
N PHE A 145 0.99 0.67 -23.51
CA PHE A 145 0.67 1.61 -22.44
C PHE A 145 -0.84 1.86 -22.34
N ARG A 146 -1.55 2.02 -23.46
CA ARG A 146 -3.00 2.17 -23.46
C ARG A 146 -3.69 0.96 -22.82
N ARG A 147 -3.29 -0.25 -23.21
CA ARG A 147 -3.82 -1.47 -22.59
C ARG A 147 -3.53 -1.48 -21.09
N MET A 148 -2.30 -1.13 -20.70
CA MET A 148 -1.91 -1.04 -19.30
C MET A 148 -2.79 -0.08 -18.49
N VAL A 149 -3.18 1.04 -19.09
CA VAL A 149 -4.05 2.03 -18.43
C VAL A 149 -5.44 1.47 -18.15
N PHE A 150 -6.04 0.79 -19.13
CA PHE A 150 -7.40 0.24 -19.02
C PHE A 150 -7.47 -1.13 -18.31
N GLU A 151 -6.33 -1.75 -18.00
CA GLU A 151 -6.29 -3.03 -17.30
C GLU A 151 -5.69 -2.84 -15.90
N GLU A 152 -4.37 -2.69 -15.79
CA GLU A 152 -3.69 -2.68 -14.50
C GLU A 152 -3.80 -1.34 -13.75
N ILE A 153 -3.73 -0.18 -14.43
CA ILE A 153 -3.80 1.13 -13.77
C ILE A 153 -5.21 1.42 -13.23
N GLU A 154 -6.26 0.99 -13.95
CA GLU A 154 -7.64 1.10 -13.47
C GLU A 154 -7.84 0.30 -12.17
N GLN A 155 -7.35 -0.95 -12.13
CA GLN A 155 -7.38 -1.79 -10.94
C GLN A 155 -6.57 -1.19 -9.78
N LEU A 156 -5.41 -0.59 -10.05
CA LEU A 156 -4.63 0.13 -9.05
C LEU A 156 -5.42 1.30 -8.45
N THR A 157 -6.19 2.03 -9.26
CA THR A 157 -6.97 3.18 -8.78
C THR A 157 -8.07 2.73 -7.82
N GLN A 158 -8.79 1.66 -8.14
CA GLN A 158 -9.79 1.07 -7.24
C GLN A 158 -9.14 0.58 -5.94
N LEU A 159 -8.00 -0.12 -6.06
CA LEU A 159 -7.27 -0.64 -4.91
C LEU A 159 -6.69 0.47 -4.02
N TYR A 160 -6.34 1.62 -4.59
CA TYR A 160 -5.89 2.79 -3.83
C TYR A 160 -6.97 3.31 -2.90
N GLU A 161 -8.21 3.42 -3.38
CA GLU A 161 -9.35 3.85 -2.57
C GLU A 161 -9.64 2.85 -1.44
N ASP A 162 -9.63 1.55 -1.75
CA ASP A 162 -9.75 0.48 -0.75
C ASP A 162 -8.64 0.59 0.33
N ALA A 163 -7.39 0.82 -0.10
CA ALA A 163 -6.22 0.87 0.79
C ALA A 163 -6.17 2.13 1.68
N LEU A 164 -6.89 3.19 1.35
CA LEU A 164 -6.96 4.38 2.21
C LEU A 164 -7.86 4.18 3.43
N GLN A 165 -8.76 3.19 3.39
CA GLN A 165 -9.74 2.93 4.46
C GLN A 165 -9.12 2.29 5.70
N TYR A 166 -7.92 1.72 5.58
CA TYR A 166 -7.24 1.00 6.65
C TYR A 166 -5.86 1.60 6.92
N GLU A 167 -5.46 1.66 8.18
CA GLU A 167 -4.17 2.25 8.59
C GLU A 167 -3.00 1.33 8.19
N GLU A 168 -3.22 0.02 8.29
CA GLU A 168 -2.26 -1.03 7.97
C GLU A 168 -1.85 -0.98 6.49
N THR A 169 -2.76 -0.55 5.60
CA THR A 169 -2.55 -0.52 4.15
C THR A 169 -2.00 0.81 3.63
N GLN A 170 -1.68 1.78 4.50
CA GLN A 170 -1.14 3.08 4.08
C GLN A 170 0.17 2.97 3.27
N GLY A 171 1.00 1.95 3.58
CA GLY A 171 2.20 1.66 2.81
C GLY A 171 1.90 1.25 1.35
N VAL A 172 0.84 0.47 1.15
CA VAL A 172 0.34 0.07 -0.17
C VAL A 172 -0.21 1.29 -0.92
N ALA A 173 -1.06 2.09 -0.28
CA ALA A 173 -1.63 3.31 -0.87
C ALA A 173 -0.52 4.26 -1.37
N LYS A 174 0.54 4.47 -0.57
CA LYS A 174 1.71 5.28 -0.96
C LYS A 174 2.42 4.72 -2.20
N GLN A 175 2.57 3.41 -2.31
CA GLN A 175 3.21 2.78 -3.48
C GLN A 175 2.34 2.89 -4.73
N ILE A 176 1.03 2.64 -4.60
CA ILE A 176 0.08 2.79 -5.70
C ILE A 176 0.09 4.24 -6.21
N ASN A 177 0.05 5.24 -5.32
CA ASN A 177 0.09 6.65 -5.73
C ASN A 177 1.38 7.00 -6.51
N LYS A 178 2.53 6.42 -6.15
CA LYS A 178 3.77 6.58 -6.93
C LYS A 178 3.62 6.01 -8.35
N LEU A 179 3.01 4.83 -8.49
CA LEU A 179 2.73 4.21 -9.80
C LEU A 179 1.76 5.05 -10.63
N LEU A 180 0.66 5.52 -10.04
CA LEU A 180 -0.31 6.39 -10.70
C LEU A 180 0.36 7.70 -11.18
N THR A 181 1.23 8.28 -10.35
CA THR A 181 2.00 9.48 -10.72
C THR A 181 2.96 9.22 -11.89
N LEU A 182 3.63 8.06 -11.92
CA LEU A 182 4.50 7.67 -13.03
C LEU A 182 3.68 7.44 -14.30
N ALA A 183 2.55 6.73 -14.21
CA ALA A 183 1.63 6.51 -15.32
C ALA A 183 1.11 7.83 -15.90
N TYR A 184 0.73 8.78 -15.04
CA TYR A 184 0.31 10.12 -15.46
C TYR A 184 1.41 10.86 -16.23
N LYS A 185 2.66 10.82 -15.74
CA LYS A 185 3.81 11.43 -16.46
C LYS A 185 4.01 10.82 -17.84
N VAL A 186 3.92 9.49 -17.96
CA VAL A 186 4.02 8.79 -19.25
C VAL A 186 2.85 9.16 -20.16
N GLY A 187 1.62 9.17 -19.66
CA GLY A 187 0.42 9.54 -20.41
C GLY A 187 0.48 10.98 -20.93
N LYS A 188 0.84 11.95 -20.08
CA LYS A 188 1.03 13.35 -20.48
C LYS A 188 2.09 13.48 -21.57
N ARG A 189 3.16 12.69 -21.51
CA ARG A 189 4.19 12.69 -22.55
C ARG A 189 3.70 12.13 -23.88
N ILE A 190 2.88 11.07 -23.86
CA ILE A 190 2.35 10.44 -25.08
C ILE A 190 1.26 11.31 -25.72
N TYR A 191 0.33 11.83 -24.92
CA TYR A 191 -0.92 12.43 -25.39
C TYR A 191 -1.02 13.94 -25.15
N GLY A 192 -0.22 14.52 -24.26
CA GLY A 192 -0.35 15.92 -23.83
C GLY A 192 0.01 16.95 -24.90
N LYS A 193 0.81 16.60 -25.92
CA LYS A 193 1.21 17.54 -26.98
C LYS A 193 0.08 17.95 -27.96
N GLY A 194 -1.10 17.33 -27.87
CA GLY A 194 -2.25 17.63 -28.74
C GLY A 194 -3.49 18.19 -28.02
N PHE A 195 -3.51 18.25 -26.68
CA PHE A 195 -4.62 18.83 -25.91
C PHE A 195 -4.39 20.30 -25.52
N ASP A 196 -3.13 20.75 -25.51
CA ASP A 196 -2.76 22.16 -25.29
C ASP A 196 -2.85 23.00 -26.58
N GLN A 197 -3.16 22.39 -27.73
CA GLN A 197 -3.55 23.11 -28.94
C GLN A 197 -5.06 23.33 -28.87
N GLY A 198 -5.43 24.58 -28.63
CA GLY A 198 -6.76 24.99 -28.21
C GLY A 198 -7.91 24.44 -29.03
N LEU A 199 -9.07 24.36 -28.38
CA LEU A 199 -10.36 24.47 -29.06
C LEU A 199 -10.25 25.61 -30.09
N PRO A 200 -10.57 25.38 -31.38
CA PRO A 200 -10.70 26.48 -32.31
C PRO A 200 -11.75 27.45 -31.75
N GLU A 201 -11.34 28.69 -31.43
CA GLU A 201 -12.27 29.80 -31.19
C GLU A 201 -12.93 30.25 -32.51
N GLU A 202 -13.50 29.31 -33.27
CA GLU A 202 -14.29 29.58 -34.46
C GLU A 202 -15.70 29.05 -34.28
N GLU A 203 -16.40 29.57 -33.26
CA GLU A 203 -17.87 29.62 -33.26
C GLU A 203 -18.40 30.80 -32.42
N ARG A 204 -17.64 31.90 -32.38
CA ARG A 204 -18.06 33.18 -31.79
C ARG A 204 -17.79 34.35 -32.73
N THR A 205 -18.31 34.28 -33.94
CA THR A 205 -18.50 35.48 -34.77
C THR A 205 -19.70 35.32 -35.69
N GLU A 206 -20.64 36.25 -35.55
CA GLU A 206 -21.71 36.60 -36.49
C GLU A 206 -22.90 35.64 -36.62
N ARG A 207 -23.76 35.60 -35.59
CA ARG A 207 -25.20 35.71 -35.87
C ARG A 207 -25.44 37.13 -36.38
N LYS A 208 -25.21 37.35 -37.68
CA LYS A 208 -25.77 38.50 -38.39
C LYS A 208 -27.29 38.36 -38.36
N ASP A 209 -27.93 39.40 -37.86
CA ASP A 209 -29.37 39.59 -37.90
C ASP A 209 -29.90 39.41 -39.33
N ASN A 210 -30.43 38.24 -39.63
CA ASN A 210 -31.30 38.06 -40.78
C ASN A 210 -32.68 38.59 -40.37
N HIS A 211 -32.90 39.89 -40.59
CA HIS A 211 -34.24 40.43 -40.75
C HIS A 211 -34.88 39.70 -41.94
N VAL A 212 -35.69 38.69 -41.63
CA VAL A 212 -36.58 38.02 -42.57
C VAL A 212 -37.56 39.06 -43.07
N ASN A 213 -37.34 39.51 -44.29
CA ASN A 213 -38.29 40.27 -45.09
C ASN A 213 -39.53 39.38 -45.26
N SER A 214 -40.67 39.86 -44.76
CA SER A 214 -41.97 39.22 -44.86
C SER A 214 -42.29 38.86 -46.32
N LEU A 215 -42.65 37.59 -46.54
CA LEU A 215 -43.24 37.14 -47.80
C LEU A 215 -44.48 38.00 -48.10
N ARG A 216 -44.43 38.75 -49.20
CA ARG A 216 -45.62 39.22 -49.92
C ARG A 216 -46.31 38.00 -50.51
N LEU A 217 -47.53 37.71 -50.04
CA LEU A 217 -48.45 36.82 -50.72
C LEU A 217 -48.84 37.45 -52.08
N PRO A 218 -48.85 36.69 -53.19
CA PRO A 218 -49.46 37.15 -54.42
C PRO A 218 -50.99 37.03 -54.32
N ASP A 219 -51.67 38.10 -54.73
CA ASP A 219 -53.10 38.06 -55.05
C ASP A 219 -53.36 37.03 -56.15
N SER A 220 -54.26 36.09 -55.88
CA SER A 220 -55.02 35.39 -56.91
C SER A 220 -56.48 35.44 -56.54
N GLU A 221 -57.20 36.30 -57.27
CA GLU A 221 -58.65 36.36 -57.38
C GLU A 221 -59.24 34.98 -57.71
N SER A 222 -60.41 34.68 -57.15
CA SER A 222 -61.56 34.20 -57.93
C SER A 222 -62.81 34.03 -57.06
N ASP A 223 -63.80 34.87 -57.36
CA ASP A 223 -65.20 34.54 -57.63
C ASP A 223 -66.24 34.26 -56.52
N ILE A 224 -67.34 35.02 -56.69
CA ILE A 224 -68.74 34.98 -56.20
C ILE A 224 -69.05 35.74 -54.90
#